data_AF-A0A0Q7T415-F1
#
_entry.id   AF-A0A0Q7T415-F1
#
_cell.length_a   1.000
_cell.length_b   1.000
_cell.length_c   1.000
_cell.angle_alpha   90.00
_cell.angle_beta   90.00
_cell.angle_gamma   90.00
#
_symmetry.space_group_name_H-M   'P 1'
#
loop_
_entity.id
_entity.type
_entity.pdbx_description
1 polymer ?
#
loop_
_entity_poly.entity_id
_entity_poly.type
_entity_poly.pdbx_seq_one_letter_code
_entity_poly.pdbx_strand_id
1 'polypeptide(L)'
;MRLLPSLVAALTLCAPAAPAAAQTAAERPRVAVVVVTLDQVRQIQVEHGRATLAYLGDEKWGQVTLAEPALTPDAFMSCKDERADGKLDYCIRYYLTRAGLADAPPTVVIAFDDRPAEARTRHSGEMRVTCYGRGVVPADAAAQDTWLWPDSARMHGVNDWNRDRDALDACIRAAASEPWTGLRQPDPA
;
A
#
# COMPACT_ATOMS: atom_id res chain seq x y z
N MET A 1 -46.18 -36.28 60.60
CA MET A 1 -44.84 -35.64 60.62
C MET A 1 -44.15 -35.90 59.27
N ARG A 2 -43.56 -34.84 58.70
CA ARG A 2 -42.72 -34.77 57.47
C ARG A 2 -43.44 -34.69 56.09
N LEU A 3 -43.88 -33.46 55.82
CA LEU A 3 -43.73 -32.59 54.63
C LEU A 3 -43.26 -33.18 53.26
N LEU A 4 -44.09 -32.85 52.25
CA LEU A 4 -43.94 -32.57 50.79
C LEU A 4 -42.55 -32.07 50.28
N PRO A 5 -42.26 -31.89 48.94
CA PRO A 5 -43.16 -31.79 47.77
C PRO A 5 -42.68 -32.40 46.42
N SER A 6 -43.62 -32.36 45.46
CA SER A 6 -43.49 -32.33 44.00
C SER A 6 -42.33 -31.51 43.42
N LEU A 7 -41.84 -31.91 42.25
CA LEU A 7 -41.17 -31.02 41.29
C LEU A 7 -41.79 -31.18 39.91
N VAL A 8 -42.62 -30.20 39.58
CA VAL A 8 -43.28 -29.94 38.30
C VAL A 8 -42.36 -29.06 37.45
N ALA A 9 -42.32 -29.40 36.15
CA ALA A 9 -42.05 -28.56 34.98
C ALA A 9 -40.78 -27.70 34.92
N ALA A 10 -40.01 -27.92 33.85
CA ALA A 10 -39.39 -26.83 33.10
C ALA A 10 -39.29 -27.21 31.61
N LEU A 11 -40.39 -27.05 30.87
CA LEU A 11 -40.37 -26.86 29.41
C LEU A 11 -39.77 -25.47 29.16
N THR A 12 -38.50 -25.40 28.78
CA THR A 12 -37.87 -24.16 28.33
C THR A 12 -38.04 -24.03 26.83
N LEU A 13 -39.08 -23.28 26.44
CA LEU A 13 -39.10 -22.56 25.16
C LEU A 13 -38.07 -21.41 25.26
N CYS A 14 -37.14 -21.36 24.31
CA CYS A 14 -36.51 -20.11 23.84
C CYS A 14 -35.86 -20.35 22.47
N ALA A 15 -36.48 -19.81 21.42
CA ALA A 15 -35.80 -19.44 20.18
C ALA A 15 -35.32 -17.97 20.33
N PRO A 16 -34.57 -17.39 19.37
CA PRO A 16 -33.44 -17.86 18.57
C PRO A 16 -32.17 -17.02 18.88
N ALA A 17 -30.97 -17.58 18.74
CA ALA A 17 -29.73 -16.77 18.80
C ALA A 17 -29.14 -16.66 17.39
N ALA A 18 -29.45 -15.58 16.69
CA ALA A 18 -28.56 -15.06 15.67
C ALA A 18 -27.33 -14.49 16.37
N PRO A 19 -26.09 -14.87 16.03
CA PRO A 19 -24.99 -13.95 16.20
C PRO A 19 -25.07 -12.98 15.02
N ALA A 20 -25.67 -11.84 15.32
CA ALA A 20 -25.44 -10.61 14.58
C ALA A 20 -23.94 -10.43 14.37
N ALA A 21 -23.60 -10.00 13.17
CA ALA A 21 -22.29 -9.63 12.74
C ALA A 21 -21.66 -8.60 13.71
N ALA A 22 -20.85 -9.07 14.65
CA ALA A 22 -19.72 -8.29 15.12
C ALA A 22 -18.68 -8.38 14.01
N GLN A 23 -18.86 -7.57 12.96
CA GLN A 23 -17.75 -7.15 12.12
C GLN A 23 -16.78 -6.47 13.06
N THR A 24 -15.80 -7.22 13.58
CA THR A 24 -14.55 -6.62 14.02
C THR A 24 -14.12 -5.76 12.84
N ALA A 25 -14.12 -4.44 13.02
CA ALA A 25 -13.51 -3.53 12.06
C ALA A 25 -12.09 -4.08 11.88
N ALA A 26 -11.84 -4.74 10.75
CA ALA A 26 -10.55 -5.34 10.49
C ALA A 26 -9.53 -4.22 10.63
N GLU A 27 -8.61 -4.37 11.58
CA GLU A 27 -7.64 -3.33 11.89
C GLU A 27 -6.88 -2.99 10.62
N ARG A 28 -7.00 -1.73 10.18
CA ARG A 28 -6.40 -1.29 8.91
C ARG A 28 -4.89 -1.35 9.05
N PRO A 29 -4.16 -1.90 8.05
CA PRO A 29 -2.70 -1.94 8.12
C PRO A 29 -2.14 -0.53 8.21
N ARG A 30 -1.23 -0.32 9.15
CA ARG A 30 -0.51 0.94 9.33
C ARG A 30 0.78 0.91 8.52
N VAL A 31 0.96 1.88 7.61
CA VAL A 31 2.08 1.92 6.65
C VAL A 31 2.65 3.34 6.60
N ALA A 32 3.97 3.47 6.59
CA ALA A 32 4.66 4.74 6.31
C ALA A 32 4.93 4.83 4.81
N VAL A 33 4.57 5.95 4.18
CA VAL A 33 4.73 6.13 2.73
C VAL A 33 5.61 7.33 2.42
N VAL A 34 6.64 7.12 1.60
CA VAL A 34 7.46 8.20 1.02
C VAL A 34 7.21 8.26 -0.47
N VAL A 35 6.80 9.42 -0.98
CA VAL A 35 6.55 9.63 -2.41
C VAL A 35 7.74 10.31 -3.06
N VAL A 36 8.22 9.71 -4.15
CA VAL A 36 9.38 10.14 -4.91
C VAL A 36 8.95 10.36 -6.37
N THR A 37 9.11 11.59 -6.88
CA THR A 37 8.70 11.95 -8.25
C THR A 37 9.91 11.99 -9.19
N LEU A 38 9.93 11.24 -10.28
CA LEU A 38 11.00 11.33 -11.29
C LEU A 38 10.80 12.53 -12.23
N ASP A 39 11.89 13.07 -12.77
CA ASP A 39 11.94 14.42 -13.37
C ASP A 39 11.03 14.67 -14.57
N GLN A 40 10.55 13.60 -15.21
CA GLN A 40 9.74 13.68 -16.42
C GLN A 40 8.22 13.57 -16.14
N VAL A 41 7.82 13.37 -14.88
CA VAL A 41 6.41 13.27 -14.49
C VAL A 41 5.73 14.63 -14.50
N ARG A 42 4.60 14.75 -15.20
CA ARG A 42 3.82 16.00 -15.26
C ARG A 42 3.15 16.28 -13.91
N GLN A 43 3.09 17.56 -13.52
CA GLN A 43 2.51 17.99 -12.24
C GLN A 43 1.11 17.41 -11.96
N ILE A 44 0.23 17.39 -12.96
CA ILE A 44 -1.13 16.83 -12.82
C ILE A 44 -1.14 15.34 -12.43
N GLN A 45 -0.14 14.57 -12.90
CA GLN A 45 -0.04 13.15 -12.59
C GLN A 45 0.44 12.95 -11.16
N VAL A 46 1.37 13.80 -10.69
CA VAL A 46 1.83 13.83 -9.30
C VAL A 46 0.70 14.21 -8.36
N GLU A 47 -0.08 15.24 -8.70
CA GLU A 47 -1.23 15.69 -7.91
C GLU A 47 -2.28 14.58 -7.79
N HIS A 48 -2.59 13.91 -8.90
CA HIS A 48 -3.49 12.76 -8.90
C HIS A 48 -2.99 11.63 -7.99
N GLY A 49 -1.75 11.18 -8.17
CA GLY A 49 -1.18 10.11 -7.34
C GLY A 49 -1.17 10.45 -5.85
N ARG A 50 -0.88 11.72 -5.49
CA ARG A 50 -0.97 12.20 -4.10
C ARG A 50 -2.41 12.25 -3.59
N ALA A 51 -3.37 12.64 -4.41
CA ALA A 51 -4.78 12.65 -4.05
C ALA A 51 -5.33 11.23 -3.85
N THR A 52 -4.96 10.28 -4.70
CA THR A 52 -5.29 8.85 -4.55
C THR A 52 -4.71 8.30 -3.24
N LEU A 53 -3.45 8.62 -2.92
CA LEU A 53 -2.82 8.23 -1.67
C LEU A 53 -3.52 8.85 -0.44
N ALA A 54 -3.86 10.14 -0.50
CA ALA A 54 -4.59 10.80 0.58
C ALA A 54 -5.96 10.14 0.82
N TYR A 55 -6.65 9.74 -0.25
CA TYR A 55 -7.92 9.02 -0.14
C TYR A 55 -7.75 7.62 0.48
N LEU A 56 -6.67 6.90 0.14
CA LEU A 56 -6.34 5.61 0.77
C LEU A 56 -6.11 5.73 2.28
N GLY A 57 -5.58 6.87 2.73
CA GLY A 57 -5.32 7.19 4.12
C GLY A 57 -6.49 7.84 4.87
N ASP A 58 -7.64 8.04 4.23
CA ASP A 58 -8.78 8.72 4.84
C ASP A 58 -9.26 7.99 6.10
N GLU A 59 -9.52 8.74 7.17
CA GLU A 59 -9.88 8.15 8.46
C GLU A 59 -11.19 7.37 8.43
N LYS A 60 -12.14 7.75 7.56
CA LYS A 60 -13.49 7.17 7.49
C LYS A 60 -13.59 6.06 6.46
N TRP A 61 -12.93 6.23 5.31
CA TRP A 61 -13.12 5.37 4.14
C TRP A 61 -11.84 4.71 3.61
N GLY A 62 -10.68 5.11 4.16
CA GLY A 62 -9.38 4.64 3.70
C GLY A 62 -9.10 3.18 4.05
N GLN A 63 -8.33 2.50 3.20
CA GLN A 63 -7.94 1.09 3.31
C GLN A 63 -6.70 0.88 4.16
N VAL A 64 -5.90 1.93 4.38
CA VAL A 64 -4.64 1.90 5.14
C VAL A 64 -4.61 3.06 6.13
N THR A 65 -3.87 2.89 7.24
CA THR A 65 -3.56 4.00 8.15
C THR A 65 -2.18 4.54 7.76
N LEU A 66 -2.11 5.78 7.26
CA LEU A 66 -0.84 6.40 6.91
C LEU A 66 -0.12 6.88 8.18
N ALA A 67 1.09 6.35 8.39
CA ALA A 67 1.99 6.81 9.43
C ALA A 67 2.96 7.87 8.89
N GLU A 68 3.46 8.72 9.79
CA GLU A 68 4.55 9.63 9.45
C GLU A 68 5.81 8.83 9.06
N PRO A 69 6.43 9.14 7.91
CA PRO A 69 7.60 8.42 7.47
C PRO A 69 8.84 8.82 8.28
N ALA A 70 9.63 7.84 8.71
CA ALA A 70 10.93 8.06 9.35
C ALA A 70 12.00 8.57 8.36
N LEU A 71 11.75 8.40 7.06
CA LEU A 71 12.62 8.82 5.97
C LEU A 71 12.07 10.05 5.29
N THR A 72 12.93 11.03 5.06
CA THR A 72 12.58 12.27 4.38
C THR A 72 12.80 12.14 2.85
N PRO A 73 11.99 12.82 2.00
CA PRO A 73 12.09 12.69 0.54
C PRO A 73 13.44 13.09 -0.07
N ASP A 74 14.16 14.02 0.54
CA ASP A 74 15.48 14.52 0.11
C ASP A 74 16.56 13.41 0.14
N ALA A 75 16.45 12.45 1.06
CA ALA A 75 17.35 11.29 1.10
C ALA A 75 17.26 10.42 -0.17
N PHE A 76 16.15 10.50 -0.91
CA PHE A 76 15.94 9.76 -2.16
C PHE A 76 16.23 10.60 -3.40
N MET A 77 16.37 11.93 -3.27
CA MET A 77 16.74 12.79 -4.40
C MET A 77 18.19 12.54 -4.84
N SER A 78 19.12 12.34 -3.89
CA SER A 78 20.50 11.93 -4.20
C SER A 78 20.55 10.55 -4.88
N CYS A 79 19.63 9.66 -4.50
CA CYS A 79 19.60 8.27 -4.96
C CYS A 79 19.19 8.09 -6.44
N LYS A 80 18.43 9.01 -7.03
CA LYS A 80 17.84 8.85 -8.37
C LYS A 80 18.86 8.78 -9.51
N ASP A 81 20.03 9.39 -9.33
CA ASP A 81 20.94 9.68 -10.45
C ASP A 81 22.43 9.37 -10.14
N GLU A 82 22.73 8.80 -8.96
CA GLU A 82 24.11 8.58 -8.52
C GLU A 82 24.73 7.25 -9.01
N ARG A 83 23.94 6.29 -9.54
CA ARG A 83 24.48 4.99 -10.00
C ARG A 83 24.73 4.96 -11.50
N ALA A 84 25.93 4.52 -11.88
CA ALA A 84 26.33 4.31 -13.28
C ALA A 84 25.50 3.25 -14.03
N ASP A 85 24.76 2.38 -13.32
CA ASP A 85 23.85 1.38 -13.91
C ASP A 85 22.40 1.88 -14.09
N GLY A 86 22.08 3.10 -13.61
CA GLY A 86 20.80 3.76 -13.83
C GLY A 86 19.57 3.09 -13.19
N LYS A 87 19.74 2.25 -12.15
CA LYS A 87 18.62 1.49 -11.55
C LYS A 87 18.16 2.07 -10.20
N LEU A 88 17.06 2.82 -10.23
CA LEU A 88 16.36 3.40 -9.07
C LEU A 88 15.95 2.35 -8.02
N ASP A 89 15.44 1.20 -8.46
CA ASP A 89 14.95 0.09 -7.60
C ASP A 89 16.01 -0.35 -6.58
N TYR A 90 17.21 -0.67 -7.07
CA TYR A 90 18.32 -1.06 -6.22
C TYR A 90 18.61 -0.01 -5.16
N CYS A 91 18.69 1.26 -5.59
CA CYS A 91 19.14 2.33 -4.73
C CYS A 91 18.13 2.56 -3.59
N ILE A 92 16.83 2.60 -3.90
CA ILE A 92 15.77 2.75 -2.90
C ILE A 92 15.80 1.60 -1.88
N ARG A 93 15.91 0.35 -2.34
CA ARG A 93 15.98 -0.82 -1.45
C ARG A 93 17.20 -0.79 -0.52
N TYR A 94 18.34 -0.32 -1.04
CA TYR A 94 19.54 -0.11 -0.22
C TYR A 94 19.32 0.94 0.88
N TYR A 95 18.70 2.09 0.55
CA TYR A 95 18.36 3.13 1.54
C TYR A 95 17.40 2.64 2.61
N LEU A 96 16.32 1.95 2.23
CA LEU A 96 15.36 1.37 3.16
C LEU A 96 16.01 0.38 4.13
N THR A 97 17.00 -0.38 3.66
CA THR A 97 17.74 -1.32 4.50
C THR A 97 18.72 -0.62 5.44
N ARG A 98 19.43 0.41 4.96
CA ARG A 98 20.39 1.20 5.76
C ARG A 98 19.71 2.01 6.87
N ALA A 99 18.46 2.41 6.68
CA ALA A 99 17.74 3.32 7.58
C ALA A 99 17.30 2.72 8.93
N GLY A 100 17.60 1.44 9.21
CA GLY A 100 17.34 0.87 10.54
C GLY A 100 15.86 0.83 10.94
N LEU A 101 14.96 0.59 9.98
CA LEU A 101 13.49 0.63 10.14
C LEU A 101 12.91 -0.59 10.89
N ALA A 102 13.63 -1.16 11.86
CA ALA A 102 13.23 -2.40 12.54
C ALA A 102 11.95 -2.22 13.36
N ASP A 103 11.81 -1.08 14.04
CA ASP A 103 10.71 -0.75 14.94
C ASP A 103 9.69 0.24 14.35
N ALA A 104 9.91 0.67 13.10
CA ALA A 104 8.99 1.53 12.37
C ALA A 104 7.87 0.72 11.70
N PRO A 105 6.69 1.31 11.46
CA PRO A 105 5.71 0.72 10.56
C PRO A 105 6.36 0.34 9.21
N PRO A 106 5.84 -0.68 8.49
CA PRO A 106 6.29 -0.99 7.14
C PRO A 106 6.41 0.28 6.31
N THR A 107 7.61 0.58 5.82
CA THR A 107 7.87 1.77 5.02
C THR A 107 7.87 1.39 3.55
N VAL A 108 7.03 2.06 2.78
CA VAL A 108 6.90 1.88 1.34
C VAL A 108 7.35 3.17 0.65
N VAL A 109 8.25 3.04 -0.31
CA VAL A 109 8.61 4.16 -1.19
C VAL A 109 7.82 4.00 -2.48
N ILE A 110 7.09 5.03 -2.86
CA ILE A 110 6.31 5.08 -4.09
C ILE A 110 7.04 5.98 -5.07
N ALA A 111 7.52 5.40 -6.16
CA ALA A 111 8.09 6.16 -7.27
C ALA A 111 7.01 6.43 -8.32
N PHE A 112 6.80 7.71 -8.63
CA PHE A 112 6.04 8.14 -9.79
C PHE A 112 7.00 8.31 -10.96
N ASP A 113 6.66 7.65 -12.06
CA ASP A 113 7.48 7.53 -13.25
C ASP A 113 6.59 7.76 -14.49
N ASP A 114 7.10 8.49 -15.47
CA ASP A 114 6.39 8.82 -16.70
C ASP A 114 6.76 7.89 -17.86
N ARG A 115 7.71 6.96 -17.65
CA ARG A 115 8.12 6.00 -18.67
C ARG A 115 6.89 5.27 -19.20
N PRO A 116 6.77 5.14 -20.54
CA PRO A 116 5.60 4.52 -21.15
C PRO A 116 5.48 3.06 -20.73
N ALA A 117 4.25 2.55 -20.64
CA ALA A 117 4.01 1.14 -20.37
C ALA A 117 4.71 0.30 -21.45
N GLU A 118 5.78 -0.41 -21.06
CA GLU A 118 6.47 -1.29 -21.98
C GLU A 118 5.49 -2.38 -22.44
N ALA A 119 5.15 -2.30 -23.73
CA ALA A 119 4.31 -3.23 -24.46
C ALA A 119 2.91 -3.49 -23.86
N ARG A 120 1.89 -2.92 -24.52
CA ARG A 120 0.48 -3.39 -24.59
C ARG A 120 -0.54 -2.88 -23.55
N THR A 121 -0.89 -1.57 -23.54
CA THR A 121 -2.26 -1.03 -23.28
C THR A 121 -2.19 0.50 -23.09
N ARG A 122 -3.27 1.29 -23.09
CA ARG A 122 -4.38 1.53 -24.05
C ARG A 122 -4.91 2.97 -23.91
N HIS A 123 -4.33 3.79 -23.01
CA HIS A 123 -4.79 5.13 -22.69
C HIS A 123 -3.62 6.12 -22.61
N SER A 124 -3.72 7.24 -23.34
CA SER A 124 -2.76 8.33 -23.22
C SER A 124 -2.84 8.95 -21.83
N GLY A 125 -1.69 9.21 -21.22
CA GLY A 125 -1.60 9.99 -19.98
C GLY A 125 -1.53 9.19 -18.68
N GLU A 126 -1.47 7.87 -18.75
CA GLU A 126 -1.16 7.01 -17.60
C GLU A 126 0.21 7.36 -16.99
N MET A 127 0.35 7.12 -15.69
CA MET A 127 1.56 7.30 -14.90
C MET A 127 1.92 5.96 -14.28
N ARG A 128 3.16 5.50 -14.50
CA ARG A 128 3.66 4.31 -13.83
C ARG A 128 3.87 4.64 -12.36
N VAL A 129 3.47 3.71 -11.51
CA VAL A 129 3.72 3.77 -10.09
C VAL A 129 4.40 2.49 -9.66
N THR A 130 5.58 2.61 -9.07
CA THR A 130 6.32 1.47 -8.53
C THR A 130 6.43 1.61 -7.02
N CYS A 131 6.09 0.56 -6.28
CA CYS A 131 6.16 0.51 -4.82
C CYS A 131 7.33 -0.36 -4.36
N TYR A 132 8.21 0.19 -3.53
CA TYR A 132 9.39 -0.49 -2.98
C TYR A 132 9.24 -0.73 -1.48
N GLY A 133 9.44 -1.98 -1.06
CA GLY A 133 9.53 -2.38 0.35
C GLY A 133 10.96 -2.56 0.84
N ARG A 134 11.12 -3.10 2.06
CA ARG A 134 12.42 -3.34 2.70
C ARG A 134 13.15 -4.58 2.17
N GLY A 135 12.46 -5.46 1.44
CA GLY A 135 13.00 -6.73 0.97
C GLY A 135 14.10 -6.54 -0.08
N VAL A 136 15.01 -7.52 -0.18
CA VAL A 136 15.99 -7.61 -1.26
C VAL A 136 15.43 -8.42 -2.44
N VAL A 137 14.45 -9.28 -2.16
CA VAL A 137 13.67 -10.02 -3.16
C VAL A 137 12.33 -9.28 -3.29
N PRO A 138 12.04 -8.68 -4.46
CA PRO A 138 10.73 -8.11 -4.72
C PRO A 138 9.65 -9.17 -4.45
N ALA A 139 8.56 -8.81 -3.77
CA ALA A 139 7.32 -9.53 -4.01
C ALA A 139 7.01 -9.42 -5.52
N ASP A 140 6.31 -10.40 -6.11
CA ASP A 140 6.00 -10.48 -7.56
C ASP A 140 6.07 -9.10 -8.25
N ALA A 141 7.10 -8.86 -9.07
CA ALA A 141 7.40 -7.52 -9.58
C ALA A 141 6.20 -6.93 -10.34
N ALA A 142 5.33 -7.78 -10.92
CA ALA A 142 4.10 -7.36 -11.56
C ALA A 142 3.03 -6.81 -10.57
N ALA A 143 3.09 -7.18 -9.29
CA ALA A 143 2.21 -6.67 -8.23
C ALA A 143 2.74 -5.38 -7.58
N GLN A 144 4.03 -5.07 -7.76
CA GLN A 144 4.68 -3.87 -7.23
C GLN A 144 4.78 -2.74 -8.24
N ASP A 145 4.53 -3.04 -9.51
CA ASP A 145 4.31 -2.08 -10.58
C ASP A 145 2.83 -1.96 -10.86
N THR A 146 2.34 -0.72 -10.92
CA THR A 146 0.96 -0.42 -11.29
C THR A 146 0.88 0.86 -12.13
N TRP A 147 -0.31 1.17 -12.62
CA TRP A 147 -0.58 2.33 -13.46
C TRP A 147 -1.75 3.10 -12.89
N LEU A 148 -1.55 4.41 -12.72
CA LEU A 148 -2.64 5.33 -12.41
C LEU A 148 -2.97 6.10 -13.69
N TRP A 149 -4.23 6.46 -13.85
CA TRP A 149 -4.68 7.22 -15.00
C TRP A 149 -5.33 8.53 -14.52
N PRO A 150 -4.54 9.63 -14.44
CA PRO A 150 -5.02 10.91 -13.93
C PRO A 150 -6.25 11.47 -14.65
N ASP A 151 -6.39 11.20 -15.95
CA ASP A 151 -7.54 11.67 -16.71
C ASP A 151 -8.80 10.80 -16.53
N SER A 152 -8.68 9.64 -15.86
CA SER A 152 -9.73 8.63 -15.80
C SER A 152 -10.97 9.07 -15.03
N ALA A 153 -10.80 9.78 -13.92
CA ALA A 153 -11.91 10.34 -13.15
C ALA A 153 -12.72 11.37 -13.97
N ARG A 154 -12.06 12.10 -14.88
CA ARG A 154 -12.70 13.06 -15.77
C ARG A 154 -13.47 12.38 -16.91
N MET A 155 -12.97 11.25 -17.41
CA MET A 155 -13.56 10.56 -18.57
C MET A 155 -14.63 9.52 -18.20
N HIS A 156 -14.46 8.83 -17.07
CA HIS A 156 -15.27 7.66 -16.70
C HIS A 156 -15.83 7.72 -15.27
N GLY A 157 -15.58 8.81 -14.54
CA GLY A 157 -16.18 9.06 -13.22
C GLY A 157 -15.60 8.21 -12.09
N VAL A 158 -16.44 7.90 -11.10
CA VAL A 158 -16.03 7.27 -9.82
C VAL A 158 -15.44 5.86 -10.00
N ASN A 159 -15.82 5.13 -11.05
CA ASN A 159 -15.37 3.75 -11.27
C ASN A 159 -13.85 3.67 -11.51
N ASP A 160 -13.31 4.56 -12.35
CA ASP A 160 -11.87 4.56 -12.62
C ASP A 160 -11.07 5.18 -11.48
N TRP A 161 -11.65 6.10 -10.72
CA TRP A 161 -11.05 6.55 -9.46
C TRP A 161 -10.90 5.39 -8.47
N ASN A 162 -11.93 4.54 -8.34
CA ASN A 162 -11.86 3.35 -7.50
C ASN A 162 -10.81 2.35 -8.02
N ARG A 163 -10.70 2.18 -9.34
CA ARG A 163 -9.66 1.34 -9.95
C ARG A 163 -8.26 1.82 -9.60
N ASP A 164 -7.97 3.10 -9.79
CA ASP A 164 -6.67 3.70 -9.47
C ASP A 164 -6.35 3.56 -7.96
N ARG A 165 -7.37 3.75 -7.11
CA ARG A 165 -7.26 3.51 -5.66
C ARG A 165 -6.91 2.07 -5.34
N ASP A 166 -7.67 1.11 -5.88
CA ASP A 166 -7.49 -0.32 -5.58
C ASP A 166 -6.14 -0.82 -6.14
N ALA A 167 -5.71 -0.29 -7.29
CA ALA A 167 -4.42 -0.56 -7.89
C ALA A 167 -3.25 -0.03 -7.03
N LEU A 168 -3.38 1.17 -6.46
CA LEU A 168 -2.40 1.74 -5.54
C LEU A 168 -2.37 1.01 -4.18
N ASP A 169 -3.52 0.62 -3.63
CA ASP A 169 -3.60 -0.19 -2.40
C ASP A 169 -2.89 -1.54 -2.58
N ALA A 170 -3.15 -2.24 -3.70
CA ALA A 170 -2.49 -3.50 -4.01
C ALA A 170 -0.96 -3.35 -4.09
N CYS A 171 -0.48 -2.30 -4.75
CA CYS A 171 0.95 -1.96 -4.87
C CYS A 171 1.59 -1.72 -3.49
N ILE A 172 0.93 -0.94 -2.63
CA ILE A 172 1.38 -0.66 -1.26
C ILE A 172 1.42 -1.93 -0.42
N ARG A 173 0.39 -2.78 -0.48
CA ARG A 173 0.33 -4.04 0.29
C ARG A 173 1.40 -5.02 -0.15
N ALA A 174 1.63 -5.15 -1.46
CA ALA A 174 2.69 -6.00 -2.01
C ALA A 174 4.07 -5.57 -1.48
N ALA A 175 4.39 -4.28 -1.57
CA ALA A 175 5.64 -3.72 -1.04
C ALA A 175 5.76 -3.86 0.48
N ALA A 176 4.69 -3.57 1.23
CA ALA A 176 4.70 -3.68 2.68
C ALA A 176 4.84 -5.13 3.18
N SER A 177 4.42 -6.11 2.38
CA SER A 177 4.51 -7.54 2.72
C SER A 177 5.91 -8.15 2.51
N GLU A 178 6.84 -7.40 1.93
CA GLU A 178 8.17 -7.93 1.65
C GLU A 178 8.88 -8.40 2.92
N PRO A 179 9.33 -9.66 2.98
CA PRO A 179 10.03 -10.15 4.15
C PRO A 179 11.38 -9.45 4.28
N TRP A 180 11.71 -9.07 5.50
CA TRP A 180 13.06 -8.63 5.78
C TRP A 180 13.99 -9.83 5.88
N THR A 181 14.91 -9.93 4.93
CA THR A 181 15.88 -11.02 4.88
C THR A 181 17.24 -10.63 5.46
N GLY A 182 17.34 -9.47 6.13
CA GLY A 182 18.62 -8.89 6.56
C GLY A 182 19.38 -8.19 5.43
N LEU A 183 20.42 -7.44 5.80
CA LEU A 183 21.36 -6.83 4.85
C LEU A 183 22.08 -7.95 4.07
N ARG A 184 21.68 -8.21 2.83
CA ARG A 184 22.64 -8.65 1.83
C ARG A 184 23.14 -7.39 1.16
N GLN A 185 24.37 -6.97 1.49
CA GLN A 185 25.14 -6.21 0.53
C GLN A 185 25.18 -7.07 -0.74
N PRO A 186 24.68 -6.58 -1.88
CA PRO A 186 24.93 -7.27 -3.13
C PRO A 186 26.42 -7.10 -3.43
N ASP A 187 27.05 -8.20 -3.87
CA ASP A 187 28.41 -8.13 -4.37
C ASP A 187 28.48 -7.08 -5.49
N PRO A 188 29.42 -6.13 -5.44
CA PRO A 188 29.66 -5.23 -6.55
C PRO A 188 30.21 -6.07 -7.72
N ALA A 189 29.39 -6.24 -8.76
CA ALA A 189 29.80 -6.77 -10.05
C ALA A 189 30.31 -5.64 -10.95
#